data_AF-A0A1Y2AKT1-F1
#
_entry.id   AF-A0A1Y2AKT1-F1
#
_cell.length_a   1.000
_cell.length_b   1.000
_cell.length_c   1.000
_cell.angle_alpha   90.00
_cell.angle_beta   90.00
_cell.angle_gamma   90.00
#
_symmetry.space_group_name_H-M   'P 1'
#
loop_
_entity.id
_entity.type
_entity.pdbx_description
1 polymer ?
#
loop_
_entity_poly.entity_id
_entity_poly.type
_entity_poly.pdbx_seq_one_letter_code
_entity_poly.pdbx_strand_id
1 'polypeptide(L)'
;MKYFPELKYIFVLLVGFKCISACGILIESNNSHNSPNNDGSLLCLNKNYDNILLYNNIKYLKTEKKNNKSTVIDNNKPLRITLCAIGRDENLYIREWVEWYKNLGVNKIVLYDNNKVDGEKFEDVINDYIINGFVKVINRRGIVKTNKEIGPKEIKEKKSVQAESYHDCYYNNYKNNDWIFFFDIDEFLSIESKYNDIYEFLNDFNKYDGIRVQWRVYGDNGYLHYENKTVNERFGSRKNSQYSTRVKTIIKCKEYKKDLIINASGLLNRELTFVNLKKKRVKNYLNDKEAYFDLPVYLNHFITKSTEEYIKRKYKKPDASFGLNKEINFSINFIKGQYFKYNNRTKEKEEMFNSLINEKVN
;
A
#
# COMPACT_ATOMS: atom_id res chain seq x y z
N MET A 1 5.35 36.65 -51.71
CA MET A 1 4.49 35.47 -51.41
C MET A 1 4.16 35.52 -49.92
N LYS A 2 3.16 36.25 -49.43
CA LYS A 2 1.69 36.20 -49.63
C LYS A 2 1.13 34.77 -49.44
N TYR A 3 0.64 34.45 -48.24
CA TYR A 3 -0.81 34.40 -47.91
C TYR A 3 -1.05 33.76 -46.52
N PHE A 4 -1.71 34.50 -45.63
CA PHE A 4 -2.65 33.94 -44.64
C PHE A 4 -3.97 33.63 -45.35
N PRO A 5 -4.84 32.75 -44.80
CA PRO A 5 -6.13 33.31 -44.42
C PRO A 5 -6.78 32.77 -43.14
N GLU A 6 -7.74 33.59 -42.73
CA GLU A 6 -8.67 33.66 -41.61
C GLU A 6 -9.72 32.53 -41.46
N LEU A 7 -10.09 32.29 -40.19
CA LEU A 7 -11.44 32.18 -39.58
C LEU A 7 -12.68 31.83 -40.44
N LYS A 8 -13.46 30.85 -39.95
CA LYS A 8 -14.95 30.94 -39.90
C LYS A 8 -15.52 30.33 -38.61
N TYR A 9 -16.34 31.14 -37.94
CA TYR A 9 -17.26 30.82 -36.85
C TYR A 9 -18.48 30.02 -37.35
N ILE A 10 -19.02 29.11 -36.54
CA ILE A 10 -20.46 28.83 -36.41
C ILE A 10 -20.78 28.67 -34.91
N PHE A 11 -21.91 29.26 -34.52
CA PHE A 11 -22.39 29.54 -33.18
C PHE A 11 -23.79 28.88 -33.02
N VAL A 12 -24.18 28.58 -31.76
CA VAL A 12 -25.57 28.33 -31.24
C VAL A 12 -26.12 26.91 -31.54
N LEU A 13 -26.53 26.07 -30.57
CA LEU A 13 -27.63 26.29 -29.61
C LEU A 13 -27.39 25.72 -28.19
N LEU A 14 -27.75 26.57 -27.22
CA LEU A 14 -28.19 26.22 -25.87
C LEU A 14 -29.47 25.38 -25.89
N VAL A 15 -29.55 24.37 -25.02
CA VAL A 15 -30.77 24.14 -24.22
C VAL A 15 -30.33 23.74 -22.81
N GLY A 16 -30.70 24.56 -21.82
CA GLY A 16 -30.51 24.30 -20.41
C GLY A 16 -31.75 23.69 -19.75
N PHE A 17 -31.54 23.37 -18.47
CA PHE A 17 -32.53 23.14 -17.40
C PHE A 17 -33.39 21.87 -17.43
N LYS A 18 -33.19 21.00 -16.42
CA LYS A 18 -33.96 21.08 -15.16
C LYS A 18 -33.44 20.07 -14.12
N CYS A 19 -33.13 20.59 -12.93
CA CYS A 19 -33.25 19.84 -11.68
C CYS A 19 -34.71 19.42 -11.50
N ILE A 20 -34.97 18.15 -11.21
CA ILE A 20 -36.15 17.71 -10.44
C ILE A 20 -35.68 16.65 -9.45
N SER A 21 -35.86 16.97 -8.17
CA SER A 21 -35.90 16.03 -7.06
C SER A 21 -37.12 15.13 -7.21
N ALA A 22 -36.97 13.82 -7.00
CA ALA A 22 -38.09 12.98 -6.58
C ALA A 22 -37.56 11.87 -5.68
N CYS A 23 -37.78 12.08 -4.38
CA CYS A 23 -37.89 11.03 -3.38
C CYS A 23 -39.10 10.16 -3.77
N GLY A 24 -38.93 8.85 -3.82
CA GLY A 24 -40.00 7.93 -4.22
C GLY A 24 -39.76 6.55 -3.64
N ILE A 25 -40.22 6.36 -2.42
CA ILE A 25 -40.43 5.06 -1.78
C ILE A 25 -41.51 4.33 -2.59
N LEU A 26 -41.23 3.10 -3.04
CA LEU A 26 -42.25 2.12 -3.37
C LEU A 26 -41.86 0.77 -2.77
N ILE A 27 -42.73 0.31 -1.89
CA ILE A 27 -42.81 -1.03 -1.29
C ILE A 27 -43.75 -1.86 -2.19
N GLU A 28 -43.64 -3.19 -2.06
CA GLU A 28 -44.50 -4.27 -2.58
C GLU A 28 -44.04 -4.89 -3.92
N SER A 29 -44.11 -6.21 -4.17
CA SER A 29 -44.27 -7.42 -3.35
C SER A 29 -44.16 -8.66 -4.27
N ASN A 30 -43.53 -9.73 -3.78
CA ASN A 30 -43.81 -11.17 -3.94
C ASN A 30 -43.85 -11.92 -5.30
N ASN A 31 -43.25 -13.13 -5.21
CA ASN A 31 -43.48 -14.43 -5.91
C ASN A 31 -42.90 -14.58 -7.33
N SER A 32 -42.30 -15.71 -7.77
CA SER A 32 -42.17 -17.09 -7.25
C SER A 32 -41.18 -17.90 -8.13
N HIS A 33 -40.52 -18.91 -7.52
CA HIS A 33 -40.08 -20.22 -8.07
C HIS A 33 -39.44 -20.37 -9.47
N ASN A 34 -38.15 -20.78 -9.51
CA ASN A 34 -37.70 -22.14 -9.90
C ASN A 34 -36.18 -22.23 -10.15
N SER A 35 -35.65 -23.42 -9.88
CA SER A 35 -34.28 -23.96 -10.10
C SER A 35 -34.47 -25.38 -10.71
N PRO A 36 -33.51 -26.12 -11.32
CA PRO A 36 -32.05 -25.93 -11.48
C PRO A 36 -31.46 -26.25 -12.90
N ASN A 37 -30.12 -26.15 -12.99
CA ASN A 37 -29.14 -26.95 -13.77
C ASN A 37 -28.44 -26.37 -15.03
N ASN A 38 -27.14 -26.15 -14.81
CA ASN A 38 -25.94 -26.55 -15.55
C ASN A 38 -25.51 -25.99 -16.92
N ASP A 39 -24.18 -25.78 -16.94
CA ASP A 39 -23.19 -25.76 -18.02
C ASP A 39 -22.84 -24.44 -18.74
N GLY A 40 -21.59 -24.01 -18.49
CA GLY A 40 -20.64 -23.75 -19.56
C GLY A 40 -20.60 -22.34 -20.16
N SER A 41 -19.87 -21.42 -19.52
CA SER A 41 -18.89 -20.51 -20.15
C SER A 41 -18.60 -19.32 -19.22
N LEU A 42 -17.40 -19.30 -18.62
CA LEU A 42 -16.88 -18.13 -17.92
C LEU A 42 -16.44 -17.12 -18.99
N LEU A 43 -17.39 -16.34 -19.51
CA LEU A 43 -17.11 -15.21 -20.40
C LEU A 43 -17.03 -13.92 -19.58
N CYS A 44 -15.86 -13.31 -19.67
CA CYS A 44 -15.45 -12.06 -19.08
C CYS A 44 -16.45 -10.93 -19.31
N LEU A 45 -17.22 -10.55 -18.29
CA LEU A 45 -17.93 -9.28 -18.23
C LEU A 45 -18.01 -8.79 -16.79
N ASN A 46 -17.23 -7.76 -16.45
CA ASN A 46 -17.71 -6.65 -15.62
C ASN A 46 -16.78 -5.44 -15.75
N LYS A 47 -16.95 -4.71 -16.85
CA LYS A 47 -16.74 -3.27 -16.90
C LYS A 47 -17.91 -2.62 -16.15
N ASN A 48 -17.67 -2.08 -14.96
CA ASN A 48 -18.42 -0.99 -14.30
C ASN A 48 -18.14 -0.99 -12.78
N TYR A 49 -16.88 -0.79 -12.39
CA TYR A 49 -16.51 -0.49 -11.00
C TYR A 49 -15.85 0.90 -10.86
N ASP A 50 -16.16 1.81 -11.77
CA ASP A 50 -15.79 3.21 -11.64
C ASP A 50 -17.00 4.02 -11.12
N ASN A 51 -16.81 4.69 -9.98
CA ASN A 51 -17.50 5.93 -9.52
C ASN A 51 -18.42 5.92 -8.29
N ILE A 52 -18.66 4.82 -7.56
CA ILE A 52 -19.62 4.88 -6.43
C ILE A 52 -18.97 4.89 -5.03
N LEU A 53 -17.74 4.40 -4.85
CA LEU A 53 -17.12 4.31 -3.51
C LEU A 53 -15.99 5.31 -3.20
N LEU A 54 -15.59 6.15 -4.17
CA LEU A 54 -14.67 7.26 -3.91
C LEU A 54 -15.37 8.51 -3.32
N TYR A 55 -16.70 8.50 -3.25
CA TYR A 55 -17.51 9.69 -3.01
C TYR A 55 -17.58 10.14 -1.53
N ASN A 56 -17.10 9.34 -0.57
CA ASN A 56 -17.19 9.68 0.85
C ASN A 56 -15.90 10.21 1.49
N ASN A 57 -14.78 10.30 0.76
CA ASN A 57 -13.52 10.87 1.28
C ASN A 57 -12.99 12.10 0.51
N ILE A 58 -13.71 12.63 -0.48
CA ILE A 58 -13.29 13.83 -1.22
C ILE A 58 -14.43 14.85 -1.24
N LYS A 59 -14.56 15.64 -0.17
CA LYS A 59 -15.44 16.81 -0.17
C LYS A 59 -14.80 17.95 0.62
N TYR A 60 -13.77 18.58 0.07
CA TYR A 60 -13.43 20.00 0.31
C TYR A 60 -12.36 20.46 -0.70
N LEU A 61 -12.80 20.84 -1.90
CA LEU A 61 -11.97 21.57 -2.87
C LEU A 61 -12.84 22.63 -3.54
N LYS A 62 -12.69 23.88 -3.09
CA LYS A 62 -12.72 25.14 -3.88
C LYS A 62 -13.00 26.32 -2.97
N THR A 63 -11.98 27.13 -2.70
CA THR A 63 -12.11 28.60 -2.59
C THR A 63 -10.77 29.26 -2.95
N GLU A 64 -10.87 30.33 -3.72
CA GLU A 64 -9.82 31.05 -4.45
C GLU A 64 -8.78 31.73 -3.55
N LYS A 65 -7.50 31.70 -3.97
CA LYS A 65 -6.41 32.48 -3.36
C LYS A 65 -6.23 33.82 -4.08
N LYS A 66 -6.36 34.93 -3.34
CA LYS A 66 -5.90 36.27 -3.74
C LYS A 66 -4.38 36.39 -3.54
N ASN A 67 -3.72 36.95 -4.55
CA ASN A 67 -2.28 37.20 -4.61
C ASN A 67 -1.87 38.42 -3.78
N ASN A 68 -0.74 38.32 -3.07
CA ASN A 68 0.14 39.46 -2.79
C ASN A 68 1.60 39.01 -2.85
N LYS A 69 2.43 39.79 -3.57
CA LYS A 69 3.82 39.49 -3.91
C LYS A 69 4.79 39.88 -2.79
N SER A 70 5.65 38.96 -2.40
CA SER A 70 6.96 39.25 -1.78
C SER A 70 7.90 38.06 -1.99
N THR A 71 9.04 38.31 -2.65
CA THR A 71 10.28 37.51 -2.80
C THR A 71 10.16 35.99 -2.50
N VAL A 72 9.91 35.19 -3.54
CA VAL A 72 9.61 33.74 -3.43
C VAL A 72 10.81 32.93 -3.94
N ILE A 73 11.49 32.23 -3.03
CA ILE A 73 12.20 30.97 -3.35
C ILE A 73 11.15 30.10 -4.06
N ASP A 74 11.44 29.55 -5.25
CA ASP A 74 10.47 28.82 -6.08
C ASP A 74 9.88 27.57 -5.35
N ASN A 75 8.94 27.85 -4.46
CA ASN A 75 8.17 26.90 -3.65
C ASN A 75 6.97 26.35 -4.44
N ASN A 76 6.89 26.62 -5.75
CA ASN A 76 5.73 26.31 -6.58
C ASN A 76 5.89 25.02 -7.42
N LYS A 77 7.05 24.35 -7.36
CA LYS A 77 7.16 23.02 -7.95
C LYS A 77 6.49 22.01 -7.00
N PRO A 78 5.48 21.25 -7.45
CA PRO A 78 4.86 20.22 -6.63
C PRO A 78 5.90 19.17 -6.24
N LEU A 79 5.88 18.76 -4.95
CA LEU A 79 6.76 17.71 -4.44
C LEU A 79 6.60 16.44 -5.26
N ARG A 80 7.72 15.82 -5.60
CA ARG A 80 7.79 14.53 -6.31
C ARG A 80 8.02 13.40 -5.32
N ILE A 81 7.05 12.50 -5.24
CA ILE A 81 7.01 11.40 -4.30
C ILE A 81 7.11 10.09 -5.08
N THR A 82 8.11 9.28 -4.75
CA THR A 82 8.20 7.89 -5.20
C THR A 82 7.86 6.94 -4.05
N LEU A 83 6.99 5.98 -4.30
CA LEU A 83 6.75 4.87 -3.40
C LEU A 83 7.51 3.64 -3.86
N CYS A 84 8.13 2.95 -2.91
CA CYS A 84 8.99 1.82 -3.17
C CYS A 84 8.55 0.60 -2.37
N ALA A 85 8.34 -0.53 -3.05
CA ALA A 85 7.93 -1.77 -2.43
C ALA A 85 8.57 -2.98 -3.12
N ILE A 86 8.75 -4.06 -2.37
CA ILE A 86 9.03 -5.40 -2.92
C ILE A 86 7.90 -6.30 -2.45
N GLY A 87 7.38 -7.12 -3.35
CA GLY A 87 6.25 -8.00 -3.06
C GLY A 87 6.50 -9.43 -3.46
N ARG A 88 5.90 -10.35 -2.71
CA ARG A 88 5.88 -11.78 -3.06
C ARG A 88 4.50 -12.35 -2.75
N ASP A 89 3.88 -12.89 -3.78
CA ASP A 89 2.55 -13.47 -3.81
C ASP A 89 1.47 -12.52 -3.25
N GLU A 90 1.56 -11.24 -3.62
CA GLU A 90 0.65 -10.14 -3.22
C GLU A 90 -0.28 -9.70 -4.38
N ASN A 91 -0.32 -10.47 -5.48
CA ASN A 91 -1.12 -10.19 -6.68
C ASN A 91 -2.61 -9.96 -6.37
N LEU A 92 -3.16 -10.61 -5.34
CA LEU A 92 -4.54 -10.43 -4.93
C LEU A 92 -4.85 -9.03 -4.37
N TYR A 93 -3.86 -8.32 -3.83
CA TYR A 93 -4.06 -7.04 -3.11
C TYR A 93 -3.38 -5.84 -3.79
N ILE A 94 -2.45 -6.09 -4.71
CA ILE A 94 -1.58 -5.08 -5.28
C ILE A 94 -2.34 -3.96 -6.01
N ARG A 95 -3.45 -4.26 -6.70
CA ARG A 95 -4.22 -3.24 -7.43
C ARG A 95 -4.79 -2.18 -6.50
N GLU A 96 -5.43 -2.61 -5.41
CA GLU A 96 -5.96 -1.69 -4.39
C GLU A 96 -4.84 -0.83 -3.80
N TRP A 97 -3.68 -1.43 -3.51
CA TRP A 97 -2.53 -0.71 -2.99
C TRP A 97 -2.02 0.36 -3.96
N VAL A 98 -1.89 0.03 -5.26
CA VAL A 98 -1.51 1.00 -6.30
C VAL A 98 -2.51 2.15 -6.38
N GLU A 99 -3.80 1.84 -6.37
CA GLU A 99 -4.90 2.82 -6.44
C GLU A 99 -4.94 3.72 -5.21
N TRP A 100 -4.70 3.17 -4.02
CA TRP A 100 -4.62 3.93 -2.79
C TRP A 100 -3.57 5.04 -2.87
N TYR A 101 -2.33 4.69 -3.25
CA TYR A 101 -1.25 5.66 -3.29
C TYR A 101 -1.34 6.62 -4.47
N LYS A 102 -1.92 6.19 -5.59
CA LYS A 102 -2.29 7.09 -6.69
C LYS A 102 -3.24 8.18 -6.21
N ASN A 103 -4.31 7.78 -5.53
CA ASN A 103 -5.32 8.71 -5.00
C ASN A 103 -4.78 9.60 -3.87
N LEU A 104 -3.80 9.11 -3.11
CA LEU A 104 -3.12 9.88 -2.06
C LEU A 104 -2.20 10.98 -2.61
N GLY A 105 -1.83 10.94 -3.89
CA GLY A 105 -0.97 11.95 -4.53
C GLY A 105 0.49 11.53 -4.71
N VAL A 106 0.81 10.24 -4.60
CA VAL A 106 2.13 9.72 -5.01
C VAL A 106 2.28 9.91 -6.52
N ASN A 107 3.49 10.23 -7.00
CA ASN A 107 3.72 10.50 -8.42
C ASN A 107 4.19 9.25 -9.18
N LYS A 108 4.89 8.33 -8.51
CA LYS A 108 5.42 7.12 -9.10
C LYS A 108 5.55 5.99 -8.10
N ILE A 109 5.32 4.77 -8.55
CA ILE A 109 5.61 3.55 -7.80
C ILE A 109 6.77 2.82 -8.48
N VAL A 110 7.77 2.42 -7.70
CA VAL A 110 8.81 1.48 -8.10
C VAL A 110 8.61 0.19 -7.33
N LEU A 111 8.28 -0.86 -8.06
CA LEU A 111 7.83 -2.12 -7.50
C LEU A 111 8.78 -3.25 -7.91
N TYR A 112 9.29 -3.98 -6.93
CA TYR A 112 10.14 -5.14 -7.17
C TYR A 112 9.30 -6.41 -7.07
N ASP A 113 9.20 -7.14 -8.17
CA ASP A 113 8.47 -8.40 -8.23
C ASP A 113 9.37 -9.55 -7.77
N ASN A 114 9.11 -10.06 -6.57
CA ASN A 114 9.79 -11.22 -5.98
C ASN A 114 8.84 -12.44 -5.87
N ASN A 115 7.85 -12.52 -6.76
CA ASN A 115 7.05 -13.72 -6.94
C ASN A 115 7.91 -14.95 -7.31
N LYS A 116 7.28 -16.12 -7.26
CA LYS A 116 7.88 -17.33 -7.85
C LYS A 116 8.13 -17.10 -9.34
N VAL A 117 9.19 -17.72 -9.88
CA VAL A 117 9.57 -17.57 -11.30
C VAL A 117 8.39 -17.87 -12.22
N ASP A 118 7.71 -19.00 -11.99
CA ASP A 118 6.56 -19.46 -12.77
C ASP A 118 5.20 -19.04 -12.17
N GLY A 119 5.20 -18.10 -11.21
CA GLY A 119 3.96 -17.56 -10.62
C GLY A 119 3.35 -16.44 -11.45
N GLU A 120 2.12 -16.06 -11.11
CA GLU A 120 1.43 -14.89 -11.66
C GLU A 120 2.29 -13.62 -11.56
N LYS A 121 2.29 -12.78 -12.58
CA LYS A 121 3.04 -11.53 -12.68
C LYS A 121 2.27 -10.36 -12.12
N PHE A 122 2.99 -9.40 -11.54
CA PHE A 122 2.35 -8.14 -11.17
C PHE A 122 1.81 -7.42 -12.40
N GLU A 123 2.51 -7.54 -13.52
CA GLU A 123 2.06 -7.13 -14.84
C GLU A 123 0.67 -7.69 -15.18
N ASP A 124 0.35 -8.93 -14.81
CA ASP A 124 -0.96 -9.54 -15.10
C ASP A 124 -2.12 -8.82 -14.38
N VAL A 125 -1.83 -8.16 -13.25
CA VAL A 125 -2.83 -7.50 -12.41
C VAL A 125 -2.88 -5.99 -12.62
N ILE A 126 -1.76 -5.32 -12.90
CA ILE A 126 -1.64 -3.85 -12.90
C ILE A 126 -1.01 -3.28 -14.19
N ASN A 127 -1.11 -3.99 -15.32
CA ASN A 127 -0.50 -3.56 -16.60
C ASN A 127 -0.89 -2.15 -17.05
N ASP A 128 -2.13 -1.75 -16.82
CA ASP A 128 -2.66 -0.41 -17.10
C ASP A 128 -1.84 0.69 -16.43
N TYR A 129 -1.43 0.48 -15.17
CA TYR A 129 -0.57 1.40 -14.43
C TYR A 129 0.91 1.34 -14.85
N ILE A 130 1.33 0.25 -15.47
CA ILE A 130 2.69 0.11 -16.02
C ILE A 130 2.79 0.86 -17.35
N ILE A 131 1.82 0.63 -18.24
CA ILE A 131 1.75 1.24 -19.57
C ILE A 131 1.65 2.76 -19.46
N ASN A 132 0.88 3.29 -18.51
CA ASN A 132 0.76 4.74 -18.32
C ASN A 132 1.95 5.38 -17.57
N GLY A 133 2.94 4.58 -17.17
CA GLY A 133 4.18 5.04 -16.52
C GLY A 133 4.05 5.35 -15.02
N PHE A 134 2.88 5.14 -14.40
CA PHE A 134 2.69 5.35 -12.97
C PHE A 134 3.47 4.33 -12.13
N VAL A 135 3.49 3.07 -12.57
CA VAL A 135 4.22 1.97 -11.92
C VAL A 135 5.39 1.53 -12.81
N LYS A 136 6.58 1.39 -12.22
CA LYS A 136 7.71 0.67 -12.81
C LYS A 136 7.90 -0.64 -12.07
N VAL A 137 7.70 -1.77 -12.75
CA VAL A 137 8.02 -3.09 -12.20
C VAL A 137 9.47 -3.47 -12.53
N ILE A 138 10.19 -4.02 -11.55
CA ILE A 138 11.55 -4.54 -11.67
C ILE A 138 11.54 -6.00 -11.22
N ASN A 139 11.95 -6.90 -12.11
CA ASN A 139 11.96 -8.33 -11.81
C ASN A 139 13.08 -8.68 -10.81
N ARG A 140 12.70 -9.31 -9.70
CA ARG A 140 13.57 -9.90 -8.67
C ARG A 140 13.24 -11.38 -8.39
N ARG A 141 12.45 -12.01 -9.26
CA ARG A 141 12.04 -13.42 -9.15
C ARG A 141 13.26 -14.34 -9.22
N GLY A 142 13.21 -15.45 -8.48
CA GLY A 142 14.27 -16.47 -8.53
C GLY A 142 15.58 -16.07 -7.85
N ILE A 143 15.71 -14.85 -7.32
CA ILE A 143 16.93 -14.41 -6.65
C ILE A 143 16.99 -15.05 -5.25
N VAL A 144 17.98 -15.92 -5.05
CA VAL A 144 18.25 -16.57 -3.75
C VAL A 144 19.64 -16.14 -3.28
N LYS A 145 19.73 -15.56 -2.09
CA LYS A 145 21.01 -15.32 -1.41
C LYS A 145 21.13 -16.23 -0.21
N THR A 146 22.11 -17.12 -0.22
CA THR A 146 22.32 -18.08 0.88
C THR A 146 23.28 -17.53 1.92
N ASN A 147 23.09 -17.93 3.18
CA ASN A 147 23.97 -17.55 4.28
C ASN A 147 25.44 -17.97 4.11
N LYS A 148 25.78 -18.83 3.15
CA LYS A 148 27.17 -19.26 2.86
C LYS A 148 28.00 -18.19 2.15
N GLU A 149 27.37 -17.25 1.45
CA GLU A 149 28.05 -16.09 0.84
C GLU A 149 28.27 -14.94 1.83
N ILE A 150 27.90 -15.15 3.11
CA ILE A 150 27.83 -14.12 4.15
C ILE A 150 29.00 -14.33 5.10
N GLY A 151 29.99 -13.42 5.01
CA GLY A 151 31.09 -13.30 5.97
C GLY A 151 30.62 -12.98 7.41
N PRO A 152 31.55 -12.70 8.34
CA PRO A 152 31.29 -12.71 9.78
C PRO A 152 30.07 -11.86 10.24
N LYS A 153 29.51 -12.27 11.38
CA LYS A 153 28.19 -11.88 11.93
C LYS A 153 27.82 -10.38 11.89
N GLU A 154 28.80 -9.49 11.84
CA GLU A 154 28.59 -8.03 11.78
C GLU A 154 28.17 -7.51 10.39
N ILE A 155 28.26 -8.36 9.34
CA ILE A 155 27.87 -8.05 7.95
C ILE A 155 26.52 -8.72 7.58
N LYS A 156 25.82 -9.34 8.53
CA LYS A 156 24.58 -10.10 8.25
C LYS A 156 23.39 -9.25 7.80
N GLU A 157 23.40 -7.95 8.06
CA GLU A 157 22.30 -7.05 7.66
C GLU A 157 22.38 -6.59 6.18
N LYS A 158 23.41 -7.00 5.41
CA LYS A 158 23.75 -6.32 4.13
C LYS A 158 23.26 -6.92 2.81
N LYS A 159 22.55 -8.06 2.72
CA LYS A 159 22.18 -8.64 1.40
C LYS A 159 20.88 -9.44 1.36
N SER A 160 19.79 -8.98 1.99
CA SER A 160 18.47 -9.51 1.62
C SER A 160 18.05 -8.94 0.25
N VAL A 161 17.26 -9.70 -0.52
CA VAL A 161 16.74 -9.22 -1.81
C VAL A 161 15.95 -7.91 -1.62
N GLN A 162 15.22 -7.80 -0.51
CA GLN A 162 14.51 -6.58 -0.13
C GLN A 162 15.45 -5.39 0.10
N ALA A 163 16.51 -5.56 0.89
CA ALA A 163 17.48 -4.50 1.14
C ALA A 163 18.09 -3.99 -0.17
N GLU A 164 18.51 -4.90 -1.05
CA GLU A 164 19.08 -4.54 -2.36
C GLU A 164 18.09 -3.85 -3.28
N SER A 165 16.84 -4.30 -3.29
CA SER A 165 15.76 -3.63 -4.02
C SER A 165 15.54 -2.21 -3.53
N TYR A 166 15.51 -1.97 -2.21
CA TYR A 166 15.36 -0.62 -1.69
C TYR A 166 16.59 0.27 -1.93
N HIS A 167 17.79 -0.30 -1.90
CA HIS A 167 19.02 0.38 -2.32
C HIS A 167 18.96 0.80 -3.79
N ASP A 168 18.61 -0.12 -4.68
CA ASP A 168 18.41 0.15 -6.11
C ASP A 168 17.36 1.25 -6.31
N CYS A 169 16.27 1.18 -5.56
CA CYS A 169 15.18 2.13 -5.63
C CYS A 169 15.62 3.54 -5.25
N TYR A 170 16.30 3.69 -4.11
CA TYR A 170 16.81 4.99 -3.68
C TYR A 170 17.83 5.53 -4.70
N TYR A 171 18.83 4.71 -5.08
CA TYR A 171 19.90 5.11 -6.00
C TYR A 171 19.36 5.59 -7.36
N ASN A 172 18.36 4.90 -7.92
CA ASN A 172 17.82 5.24 -9.24
C ASN A 172 16.80 6.39 -9.22
N ASN A 173 16.33 6.83 -8.05
CA ASN A 173 15.22 7.79 -7.97
C ASN A 173 15.54 9.07 -7.15
N TYR A 174 16.59 9.09 -6.31
CA TYR A 174 16.84 10.24 -5.40
C TYR A 174 17.07 11.57 -6.11
N LYS A 175 17.64 11.59 -7.33
CA LYS A 175 17.92 12.85 -8.05
C LYS A 175 16.67 13.55 -8.60
N ASN A 176 15.59 12.79 -8.81
CA ASN A 176 14.40 13.25 -9.52
C ASN A 176 13.16 13.33 -8.64
N ASN A 177 13.30 13.05 -7.35
CA ASN A 177 12.24 13.03 -6.36
C ASN A 177 12.65 13.86 -5.15
N ASP A 178 11.65 14.33 -4.41
CA ASP A 178 11.82 15.03 -3.14
C ASP A 178 11.72 14.07 -1.95
N TRP A 179 10.89 13.02 -2.08
CA TRP A 179 10.68 12.01 -1.05
C TRP A 179 10.55 10.61 -1.64
N ILE A 180 11.10 9.61 -0.92
CA ILE A 180 10.89 8.19 -1.20
C ILE A 180 10.26 7.51 0.01
N PHE A 181 9.20 6.75 -0.23
CA PHE A 181 8.47 6.00 0.77
C PHE A 181 8.83 4.52 0.64
N PHE A 182 9.12 3.85 1.75
CA PHE A 182 9.37 2.41 1.77
C PHE A 182 8.28 1.72 2.57
N PHE A 183 7.21 1.31 1.88
CA PHE A 183 6.05 0.64 2.46
C PHE A 183 5.78 -0.67 1.73
N ASP A 184 5.33 -1.68 2.47
CA ASP A 184 4.98 -2.99 1.93
C ASP A 184 3.59 -2.94 1.25
N ILE A 185 3.26 -3.94 0.42
CA ILE A 185 2.02 -3.97 -0.38
C ILE A 185 0.76 -4.13 0.50
N ASP A 186 0.91 -4.53 1.77
CA ASP A 186 -0.19 -4.59 2.74
C ASP A 186 -0.17 -3.42 3.75
N GLU A 187 0.50 -2.33 3.39
CA GLU A 187 0.66 -1.12 4.18
C GLU A 187 0.11 0.13 3.49
N PHE A 188 -0.88 0.78 4.11
CA PHE A 188 -1.63 1.90 3.52
C PHE A 188 -1.50 3.15 4.39
N LEU A 189 -0.89 4.20 3.84
CA LEU A 189 -0.72 5.47 4.54
C LEU A 189 -2.07 6.16 4.71
N SER A 190 -2.47 6.41 5.95
CA SER A 190 -3.66 7.18 6.30
C SER A 190 -3.26 8.56 6.82
N ILE A 191 -4.00 9.58 6.37
CA ILE A 191 -3.86 10.98 6.79
C ILE A 191 -5.21 11.43 7.34
N GLU A 192 -5.25 11.76 8.63
CA GLU A 192 -6.43 12.29 9.34
C GLU A 192 -6.41 13.83 9.38
N SER A 193 -7.44 14.44 9.97
CA SER A 193 -7.90 15.83 9.86
C SER A 193 -6.91 16.97 10.18
N LYS A 194 -5.63 16.67 10.45
CA LYS A 194 -4.56 17.68 10.59
C LYS A 194 -4.03 18.16 9.24
N TYR A 195 -4.02 17.31 8.21
CA TYR A 195 -3.46 17.65 6.90
C TYR A 195 -4.52 17.44 5.82
N ASN A 196 -4.56 18.34 4.84
CA ASN A 196 -5.49 18.23 3.72
C ASN A 196 -5.01 17.21 2.68
N ASP A 197 -3.70 17.08 2.52
CA ASP A 197 -3.07 16.17 1.57
C ASP A 197 -1.68 15.70 2.04
N ILE A 198 -1.09 14.80 1.25
CA ILE A 198 0.26 14.27 1.47
C ILE A 198 1.34 15.35 1.40
N TYR A 199 1.14 16.43 0.63
CA TYR A 199 2.14 17.47 0.43
C TYR A 199 2.24 18.38 1.64
N GLU A 200 1.11 18.75 2.23
CA GLU A 200 1.04 19.48 3.49
C GLU A 200 1.69 18.68 4.63
N PHE A 201 1.38 17.38 4.69
CA PHE A 201 2.03 16.46 5.62
C PHE A 201 3.55 16.49 5.45
N LEU A 202 4.07 16.27 4.25
CA LEU A 202 5.53 16.24 4.02
C LEU A 202 6.19 17.59 4.28
N ASN A 203 5.51 18.70 3.98
CA ASN A 203 6.03 20.04 4.23
C ASN A 203 6.20 20.32 5.74
N ASP A 204 5.31 19.81 6.61
CA ASP A 204 5.43 19.94 8.08
C ASP A 204 6.70 19.26 8.64
N PHE A 205 7.30 18.35 7.86
CA PHE A 205 8.52 17.62 8.19
C PHE A 205 9.73 18.01 7.31
N ASN A 206 9.63 19.06 6.49
CA ASN A 206 10.64 19.41 5.49
C ASN A 206 12.05 19.69 6.05
N LYS A 207 12.15 20.04 7.34
CA LYS A 207 13.42 20.28 8.05
C LYS A 207 14.16 19.00 8.49
N TYR A 208 13.54 17.84 8.36
CA TYR A 208 14.11 16.55 8.76
C TYR A 208 14.59 15.75 7.56
N ASP A 209 15.47 14.78 7.80
CA ASP A 209 15.98 13.88 6.76
C ASP A 209 15.01 12.73 6.46
N GLY A 210 14.13 12.42 7.41
CA GLY A 210 13.11 11.42 7.21
C GLY A 210 12.13 11.31 8.36
N ILE A 211 11.05 10.59 8.07
CA ILE A 211 9.90 10.41 8.94
C ILE A 211 9.75 8.91 9.22
N ARG A 212 9.58 8.58 10.49
CA ARG A 212 9.19 7.25 10.95
C ARG A 212 7.68 7.24 11.15
N VAL A 213 7.00 6.49 10.30
CA VAL A 213 5.54 6.38 10.29
C VAL A 213 5.16 5.13 11.06
N GLN A 214 4.37 5.31 12.12
CA GLN A 214 3.94 4.23 13.00
C GLN A 214 2.90 3.34 12.31
N TRP A 215 3.01 2.04 12.53
CA TRP A 215 1.96 1.10 12.18
C TRP A 215 0.73 1.22 13.09
N ARG A 216 -0.44 1.11 12.49
CA ARG A 216 -1.68 0.68 13.14
C ARG A 216 -2.03 -0.69 12.55
N VAL A 217 -1.94 -1.72 13.38
CA VAL A 217 -2.11 -3.11 12.96
C VAL A 217 -3.58 -3.49 13.08
N TYR A 218 -4.13 -4.09 12.03
CA TYR A 218 -5.53 -4.52 11.99
C TYR A 218 -5.64 -6.03 12.03
N GLY A 219 -6.58 -6.50 12.85
CA GLY A 219 -7.00 -7.89 12.88
C GLY A 219 -7.93 -8.25 11.72
N ASP A 220 -8.57 -9.40 11.84
CA ASP A 220 -9.45 -10.02 10.85
C ASP A 220 -10.86 -9.42 10.80
N ASN A 221 -11.19 -8.48 11.71
CA ASN A 221 -12.54 -7.93 11.92
C ASN A 221 -13.66 -8.99 11.96
N GLY A 222 -13.37 -10.23 12.37
CA GLY A 222 -14.33 -11.33 12.41
C GLY A 222 -14.55 -12.06 11.08
N TYR A 223 -13.88 -11.66 9.99
CA TYR A 223 -13.99 -12.34 8.70
C TYR A 223 -13.25 -13.68 8.73
N LEU A 224 -14.00 -14.76 8.56
CA LEU A 224 -13.45 -16.11 8.45
C LEU A 224 -12.92 -16.40 7.05
N HIS A 225 -13.62 -15.94 6.02
CA HIS A 225 -13.36 -16.25 4.62
C HIS A 225 -12.98 -15.03 3.80
N TYR A 226 -12.34 -15.29 2.65
CA TYR A 226 -12.14 -14.25 1.64
C TYR A 226 -13.47 -13.71 1.13
N GLU A 227 -13.57 -12.39 1.04
CA GLU A 227 -14.64 -11.70 0.32
C GLU A 227 -14.00 -10.81 -0.75
N ASN A 228 -14.62 -10.75 -1.93
CA ASN A 228 -14.14 -9.95 -3.06
C ASN A 228 -14.44 -8.45 -2.85
N LYS A 229 -13.80 -7.87 -1.83
CA LYS A 229 -13.83 -6.46 -1.44
C LYS A 229 -12.44 -6.01 -1.04
N THR A 230 -12.21 -4.71 -1.06
CA THR A 230 -10.92 -4.12 -0.70
C THR A 230 -10.54 -4.44 0.75
N VAL A 231 -9.24 -4.55 1.05
CA VAL A 231 -8.75 -4.79 2.42
C VAL A 231 -9.14 -3.65 3.34
N ASN A 232 -9.20 -2.42 2.84
CA ASN A 232 -9.66 -1.28 3.62
C ASN A 232 -11.16 -1.36 3.95
N GLU A 233 -12.02 -1.81 3.04
CA GLU A 233 -13.45 -2.02 3.33
C GLU A 233 -13.67 -3.14 4.36
N ARG A 234 -12.96 -4.26 4.21
CA ARG A 234 -13.12 -5.42 5.10
C ARG A 234 -12.50 -5.16 6.47
N PHE A 235 -11.31 -4.59 6.50
CA PHE A 235 -10.47 -4.58 7.70
C PHE A 235 -10.26 -3.17 8.29
N GLY A 236 -10.65 -2.09 7.62
CA GLY A 236 -10.38 -0.71 8.05
C GLY A 236 -11.10 -0.24 9.32
N SER A 237 -12.03 -1.02 9.87
CA SER A 237 -12.70 -0.69 11.14
C SER A 237 -11.70 -0.61 12.30
N ARG A 238 -11.77 0.47 13.10
CA ARG A 238 -10.91 0.64 14.28
C ARG A 238 -11.21 -0.35 15.41
N LYS A 239 -12.34 -1.07 15.36
CA LYS A 239 -12.81 -1.98 16.42
C LYS A 239 -11.81 -3.08 16.79
N ASN A 240 -11.03 -3.58 15.82
CA ASN A 240 -9.98 -4.57 16.07
C ASN A 240 -8.62 -4.08 15.53
N SER A 241 -8.23 -2.87 15.94
CA SER A 241 -6.94 -2.28 15.59
C SER A 241 -6.08 -2.06 16.83
N GLN A 242 -4.78 -2.24 16.69
CA GLN A 242 -3.79 -2.06 17.75
C GLN A 242 -2.69 -1.11 17.29
N TYR A 243 -2.30 -0.20 18.17
CA TYR A 243 -1.14 0.66 17.95
C TYR A 243 0.13 -0.16 18.15
N SER A 244 1.09 0.00 17.24
CA SER A 244 2.35 -0.71 17.30
C SER A 244 3.50 0.26 17.53
N THR A 245 4.57 -0.20 18.17
CA THR A 245 5.83 0.55 18.20
C THR A 245 6.56 0.47 16.86
N ARG A 246 6.18 -0.47 15.98
CA ARG A 246 6.81 -0.67 14.66
C ARG A 246 6.61 0.56 13.79
N VAL A 247 7.65 0.90 13.04
CA VAL A 247 7.65 2.04 12.13
C VAL A 247 8.17 1.65 10.75
N LYS A 248 7.72 2.37 9.73
CA LYS A 248 8.29 2.38 8.38
C LYS A 248 8.83 3.75 8.04
N THR A 249 9.54 3.84 6.91
CA THR A 249 10.37 5.00 6.60
C THR A 249 9.87 5.76 5.39
N ILE A 250 9.75 7.07 5.57
CA ILE A 250 9.75 8.06 4.51
C ILE A 250 11.09 8.78 4.58
N ILE A 251 11.80 8.92 3.45
CA ILE A 251 13.09 9.61 3.39
C ILE A 251 13.03 10.79 2.45
N LYS A 252 13.64 11.90 2.87
CA LYS A 252 13.86 13.06 2.01
C LYS A 252 15.03 12.78 1.08
N CYS A 253 14.81 12.97 -0.22
CA CYS A 253 15.86 12.85 -1.21
C CYS A 253 16.82 14.04 -1.11
N LYS A 254 18.10 13.74 -0.96
CA LYS A 254 19.19 14.72 -0.97
C LYS A 254 20.29 14.20 -1.89
N GLU A 255 21.35 13.69 -1.31
CA GLU A 255 22.46 13.03 -1.99
C GLU A 255 22.44 11.53 -1.71
N TYR A 256 23.03 10.75 -2.61
CA TYR A 256 23.34 9.35 -2.36
C TYR A 256 24.67 9.24 -1.63
N LYS A 257 24.65 8.67 -0.42
CA LYS A 257 25.87 8.23 0.25
C LYS A 257 26.01 6.71 0.15
N LYS A 258 27.21 6.23 -0.14
CA LYS A 258 27.50 4.80 -0.35
C LYS A 258 27.30 3.96 0.91
N ASP A 259 27.34 4.60 2.08
CA ASP A 259 27.13 4.03 3.41
C ASP A 259 25.67 4.12 3.90
N LEU A 260 24.75 4.64 3.08
CA LEU A 260 23.31 4.55 3.35
C LEU A 260 22.90 3.08 3.41
N ILE A 261 22.60 2.52 4.58
CA ILE A 261 22.15 1.12 4.67
C ILE A 261 20.62 1.11 4.56
N ILE A 262 19.99 0.45 3.59
CA ILE A 262 18.52 0.37 3.51
C ILE A 262 18.06 -1.07 3.76
N ASN A 263 17.17 -1.29 4.74
CA ASN A 263 16.66 -2.61 5.13
C ASN A 263 15.13 -2.70 5.06
N ALA A 264 14.56 -3.81 5.54
CA ALA A 264 13.13 -4.10 5.52
C ALA A 264 12.23 -3.04 6.17
N SER A 265 12.75 -2.24 7.10
CA SER A 265 12.04 -1.11 7.73
C SER A 265 12.51 0.26 7.24
N GLY A 266 13.44 0.30 6.28
CA GLY A 266 13.98 1.49 5.62
C GLY A 266 15.44 1.80 5.95
N LEU A 267 15.82 3.08 5.88
CA LEU A 267 17.22 3.51 5.95
C LEU A 267 17.80 3.46 7.38
N LEU A 268 19.07 3.09 7.46
CA LEU A 268 20.02 2.99 8.55
C LEU A 268 21.21 3.93 8.23
N ASN A 269 21.14 5.18 8.66
CA ASN A 269 22.31 6.06 8.74
C ASN A 269 22.22 6.92 10.01
N ARG A 270 23.25 6.86 10.86
CA ARG A 270 23.28 7.55 12.17
C ARG A 270 23.42 9.07 12.05
N GLU A 271 23.91 9.56 10.91
CA GLU A 271 24.08 10.99 10.64
C GLU A 271 22.76 11.68 10.28
N LEU A 272 21.78 10.94 9.79
CA LEU A 272 20.50 11.48 9.38
C LEU A 272 19.57 11.70 10.58
N THR A 273 18.81 12.79 10.51
CA THR A 273 17.82 13.16 11.51
C THR A 273 16.46 12.60 11.12
N PHE A 274 16.21 11.37 11.54
CA PHE A 274 14.88 10.77 11.50
C PHE A 274 14.06 11.17 12.73
N VAL A 275 12.80 11.54 12.49
CA VAL A 275 11.84 11.83 13.55
C VAL A 275 10.56 11.00 13.40
N ASN A 276 9.87 10.78 14.51
CA ASN A 276 8.51 10.26 14.50
C ASN A 276 7.50 11.37 14.23
N LEU A 277 6.22 11.00 14.24
CA LEU A 277 5.13 11.95 13.98
C LEU A 277 4.90 12.99 15.09
N LYS A 278 5.54 12.83 16.25
CA LYS A 278 5.65 13.87 17.29
C LYS A 278 6.92 14.73 17.15
N LYS A 279 7.63 14.62 16.02
CA LYS A 279 8.88 15.34 15.74
C LYS A 279 10.02 15.04 16.73
N LYS A 280 9.93 13.91 17.45
CA LYS A 280 11.00 13.42 18.33
C LYS A 280 11.98 12.57 17.52
N ARG A 281 13.28 12.77 17.75
CA ARG A 281 14.33 11.99 17.07
C ARG A 281 14.23 10.50 17.41
N VAL A 282 14.23 9.65 16.40
CA VAL A 282 14.17 8.20 16.55
C VAL A 282 15.53 7.60 16.18
N LYS A 283 16.15 6.88 17.13
CA LYS A 283 17.45 6.22 16.94
C LYS A 283 17.31 4.76 16.47
N ASN A 284 16.21 4.09 16.86
CA ASN A 284 15.91 2.73 16.44
C ASN A 284 15.06 2.79 15.15
N TYR A 285 15.49 2.07 14.12
CA TYR A 285 14.90 2.14 12.78
C TYR A 285 13.72 1.17 12.60
N LEU A 286 13.57 0.18 13.48
CA LEU A 286 12.49 -0.80 13.46
C LEU A 286 11.29 -0.33 14.29
N ASN A 287 11.57 0.29 15.44
CA ASN A 287 10.56 0.63 16.42
C ASN A 287 10.80 2.02 17.01
N ASP A 288 9.72 2.73 17.29
CA ASP A 288 9.71 3.83 18.24
C ASP A 288 9.79 3.31 19.69
N LYS A 289 10.04 4.21 20.63
CA LYS A 289 10.11 3.89 22.07
C LYS A 289 8.75 3.50 22.65
N GLU A 290 7.68 4.07 22.09
CA GLU A 290 6.32 3.88 22.56
C GLU A 290 5.36 3.90 21.36
N ALA A 291 4.20 3.24 21.52
CA ALA A 291 3.12 3.31 20.54
C ALA A 291 2.26 4.52 20.87
N TYR A 292 2.22 5.50 19.97
CA TYR A 292 1.43 6.71 20.18
C TYR A 292 -0.01 6.52 19.69
N PHE A 293 -0.93 6.99 20.50
CA PHE A 293 -2.35 7.12 20.20
C PHE A 293 -2.61 8.40 19.40
N ASP A 294 -3.70 8.41 18.63
CA ASP A 294 -4.25 9.59 17.93
C ASP A 294 -3.25 10.38 17.08
N LEU A 295 -2.35 9.67 16.39
CA LEU A 295 -1.47 10.28 15.41
C LEU A 295 -2.29 10.72 14.17
N PRO A 296 -2.05 11.94 13.65
CA PRO A 296 -2.75 12.44 12.46
C PRO A 296 -2.34 11.71 11.18
N VAL A 297 -1.27 10.91 11.23
CA VAL A 297 -0.79 10.09 10.14
C VAL A 297 -0.38 8.74 10.72
N TYR A 298 -0.60 7.65 10.01
CA TYR A 298 -0.16 6.32 10.40
C TYR A 298 -0.28 5.38 9.20
N LEU A 299 0.29 4.19 9.33
CA LEU A 299 0.27 3.18 8.29
C LEU A 299 -0.66 2.04 8.72
N ASN A 300 -1.79 1.87 8.02
CA ASN A 300 -2.65 0.71 8.22
C ASN A 300 -1.90 -0.53 7.75
N HIS A 301 -1.71 -1.50 8.64
CA HIS A 301 -1.07 -2.76 8.29
C HIS A 301 -2.05 -3.91 8.50
N PHE A 302 -2.56 -4.46 7.39
CA PHE A 302 -3.53 -5.56 7.37
C PHE A 302 -2.79 -6.91 7.40
N ILE A 303 -2.14 -7.18 8.54
CA ILE A 303 -1.22 -8.30 8.69
C ILE A 303 -1.93 -9.66 8.65
N THR A 304 -3.13 -9.73 9.22
CA THR A 304 -3.87 -11.00 9.33
C THR A 304 -4.82 -11.23 8.16
N LYS A 305 -5.61 -10.22 7.78
CA LYS A 305 -6.74 -10.39 6.83
C LYS A 305 -7.71 -11.45 7.37
N SER A 306 -8.57 -12.07 6.56
CA SER A 306 -9.45 -13.13 7.06
C SER A 306 -8.67 -14.34 7.58
N THR A 307 -9.33 -15.18 8.39
CA THR A 307 -8.74 -16.42 8.90
C THR A 307 -8.21 -17.31 7.78
N GLU A 308 -9.03 -17.54 6.76
CA GLU A 308 -8.69 -18.33 5.58
C GLU A 308 -7.49 -17.74 4.81
N GLU A 309 -7.50 -16.43 4.53
CA GLU A 309 -6.40 -15.75 3.84
C GLU A 309 -5.09 -15.88 4.64
N TYR A 310 -5.15 -15.72 5.97
CA TYR A 310 -3.98 -15.85 6.83
C TYR A 310 -3.37 -17.25 6.76
N ILE A 311 -4.20 -18.27 6.93
CA ILE A 311 -3.78 -19.68 6.90
C ILE A 311 -3.20 -19.99 5.51
N LYS A 312 -3.92 -19.67 4.42
CA LYS A 312 -3.45 -19.92 3.06
C LYS A 312 -2.15 -19.18 2.76
N ARG A 313 -1.94 -17.96 3.26
CA ARG A 313 -0.69 -17.20 3.06
C ARG A 313 0.46 -17.75 3.89
N LYS A 314 0.29 -17.94 5.20
CA LYS A 314 1.40 -18.29 6.13
C LYS A 314 1.71 -19.78 6.18
N TYR A 315 0.73 -20.64 5.87
CA TYR A 315 0.91 -22.09 5.86
C TYR A 315 1.38 -22.63 4.50
N LYS A 316 1.19 -21.86 3.43
CA LYS A 316 1.68 -22.20 2.09
C LYS A 316 2.98 -21.46 1.67
N LYS A 317 3.54 -20.54 2.48
CA LYS A 317 4.64 -19.65 2.01
C LYS A 317 5.72 -19.32 3.05
N PRO A 318 7.02 -19.29 2.66
CA PRO A 318 8.07 -18.61 3.41
C PRO A 318 7.99 -17.08 3.28
N ASP A 319 8.50 -16.36 4.28
CA ASP A 319 8.57 -14.89 4.36
C ASP A 319 9.49 -14.29 3.27
N ALA A 320 9.07 -13.19 2.63
CA ALA A 320 9.79 -12.51 1.54
C ALA A 320 11.22 -12.05 1.91
N SER A 321 11.50 -11.91 3.21
CA SER A 321 12.81 -11.62 3.78
C SER A 321 13.82 -12.76 3.58
N PHE A 322 13.33 -13.98 3.34
CA PHE A 322 14.13 -15.19 3.21
C PHE A 322 13.98 -15.75 1.78
N GLY A 323 15.08 -15.82 1.03
CA GLY A 323 15.11 -16.39 -0.32
C GLY A 323 14.56 -17.82 -0.36
N LEU A 324 14.24 -18.30 -1.57
CA LEU A 324 13.47 -19.54 -1.88
C LEU A 324 13.87 -20.84 -1.16
N ASN A 325 15.01 -20.90 -0.46
CA ASN A 325 15.57 -22.15 0.08
C ASN A 325 15.52 -22.28 1.61
N LYS A 326 14.55 -21.66 2.27
CA LYS A 326 14.21 -22.02 3.64
C LYS A 326 12.70 -22.14 3.75
N GLU A 327 12.20 -23.35 3.49
CA GLU A 327 10.94 -23.82 4.07
C GLU A 327 11.08 -23.80 5.60
N ILE A 328 11.04 -22.62 6.20
CA ILE A 328 10.77 -22.51 7.63
C ILE A 328 9.29 -22.80 7.73
N ASN A 329 8.96 -24.09 7.76
CA ASN A 329 7.68 -24.56 8.26
C ASN A 329 7.65 -24.15 9.73
N PHE A 330 7.19 -22.93 10.00
CA PHE A 330 6.86 -22.53 11.36
C PHE A 330 5.85 -23.55 11.90
N SER A 331 6.02 -23.96 13.15
CA SER A 331 5.04 -24.85 13.75
C SER A 331 3.65 -24.21 13.66
N ILE A 332 2.63 -25.04 13.44
CA ILE A 332 1.22 -24.62 13.45
C ILE A 332 0.94 -23.73 14.66
N ASN A 333 1.43 -24.13 15.82
CA ASN A 333 1.27 -23.40 17.08
C ASN A 333 1.90 -22.01 17.03
N PHE A 334 3.04 -21.85 16.36
CA PHE A 334 3.63 -20.53 16.15
C PHE A 334 2.78 -19.66 15.24
N ILE A 335 2.35 -20.17 14.07
CA ILE A 335 1.51 -19.42 13.11
C ILE A 335 0.19 -19.01 13.76
N LYS A 336 -0.48 -19.96 14.41
CA LYS A 336 -1.71 -19.76 15.17
C LYS A 336 -1.52 -18.76 16.32
N GLY A 337 -0.39 -18.87 17.03
CA GLY A 337 -0.01 -17.92 18.08
C GLY A 337 0.21 -16.50 17.55
N GLN A 338 0.82 -16.33 16.38
CA GLN A 338 0.96 -14.99 15.76
C GLN A 338 -0.39 -14.42 15.31
N TYR A 339 -1.29 -15.27 14.82
CA TYR A 339 -2.64 -14.86 14.41
C TYR A 339 -3.46 -14.32 15.58
N PHE A 340 -3.53 -15.07 16.69
CA PHE A 340 -4.36 -14.71 17.85
C PHE A 340 -3.77 -13.58 18.72
N LYS A 341 -2.59 -13.04 18.38
CA LYS A 341 -2.14 -11.75 18.96
C LYS A 341 -3.03 -10.59 18.56
N TYR A 342 -3.63 -10.67 17.37
CA TYR A 342 -4.41 -9.58 16.78
C TYR A 342 -5.89 -9.91 16.62
N ASN A 343 -6.29 -11.14 16.96
CA ASN A 343 -7.60 -11.67 16.65
C ASN A 343 -8.23 -12.37 17.85
N ASN A 344 -9.54 -12.17 18.01
CA ASN A 344 -10.32 -12.93 18.99
C ASN A 344 -10.30 -14.42 18.63
N ARG A 345 -10.09 -15.25 19.65
CA ARG A 345 -10.12 -16.70 19.56
C ARG A 345 -11.56 -17.19 19.63
N THR A 346 -12.07 -17.80 18.56
CA THR A 346 -13.42 -18.38 18.49
C THR A 346 -13.35 -19.86 18.11
N LYS A 347 -14.42 -20.61 18.39
CA LYS A 347 -14.51 -22.02 18.01
C LYS A 347 -14.41 -22.22 16.50
N GLU A 348 -15.06 -21.38 15.68
CA GLU A 348 -14.98 -21.52 14.21
C GLU A 348 -13.56 -21.29 13.69
N LYS A 349 -12.83 -20.32 14.25
CA LYS A 349 -11.43 -20.07 13.86
C LYS A 349 -10.54 -21.24 14.25
N GLU A 350 -10.71 -21.78 15.44
CA GLU A 350 -9.97 -22.97 15.89
C GLU A 350 -10.22 -24.17 14.95
N GLU A 351 -11.48 -24.42 14.60
CA GLU A 351 -11.89 -25.47 13.68
C GLU A 351 -11.31 -25.26 12.28
N MET A 352 -11.32 -24.02 11.75
CA MET A 352 -10.74 -23.69 10.45
C MET A 352 -9.21 -23.89 10.41
N PHE A 353 -8.51 -23.52 11.49
CA PHE A 353 -7.08 -23.85 11.60
C PHE A 353 -6.90 -25.37 11.52
N ASN A 354 -7.69 -26.16 12.26
CA ASN A 354 -7.56 -27.62 12.28
C ASN A 354 -7.90 -28.26 10.92
N SER A 355 -8.95 -27.80 10.23
CA SER A 355 -9.39 -28.38 8.96
C SER A 355 -8.37 -28.17 7.84
N LEU A 356 -7.92 -26.93 7.64
CA LEU A 356 -6.97 -26.55 6.57
C LEU A 356 -5.56 -27.11 6.81
N ILE A 357 -5.25 -27.52 8.04
CA ILE A 357 -4.02 -28.23 8.37
C ILE A 357 -4.14 -29.71 7.97
N ASN A 358 -5.28 -30.35 8.26
CA ASN A 358 -5.51 -31.77 7.99
C ASN A 358 -5.65 -32.06 6.49
N GLU A 359 -6.14 -31.12 5.69
CA GLU A 359 -6.15 -31.19 4.22
C GLU A 359 -4.75 -31.34 3.57
N LYS A 360 -3.66 -31.23 4.35
CA LYS A 360 -2.28 -31.41 3.89
C LYS A 360 -1.63 -32.72 4.36
N VAL A 361 -2.26 -33.42 5.29
CA VAL A 361 -1.77 -34.71 5.82
C VAL A 361 -2.32 -35.89 4.99
N ASN A 362 -3.40 -35.67 4.26
CA ASN A 362 -3.92 -36.53 3.20
C ASN A 362 -3.58 -35.91 1.84
#